data_AF-A0A966UY68-F1
#
_entry.id   AF-A0A966UY68-F1
#
_cell.length_a   1.000
_cell.length_b   1.000
_cell.length_c   1.000
_cell.angle_alpha   90.00
_cell.angle_beta   90.00
_cell.angle_gamma   90.00
#
_symmetry.space_group_name_H-M   'P 1'
#
loop_
_entity.id
_entity.type
_entity.pdbx_description
1 polymer ?
#
loop_
_entity_poly.entity_id
_entity_poly.type
_entity_poly.pdbx_seq_one_letter_code
_entity_poly.pdbx_strand_id
1 'polypeptide(L)'
;AWLQDRPDLLLQDSQGSSLWQESPGLHRVWLNPALPAVQNALVNLVVDACTRLPLDLIQLDDHLGYPVRFGYDPTTLALWKQTPQGAANPRPDPSDSAWIDWRSQQVTALLARIRNAMASQCPRVKLSVAPNPQDFSKANYLADWSQWIQQGLVDELVVQIYRNDPARLAWELAQPSLQAARRQVPVRLGLLAGLKHQPQDPSVLKRQLAMANGAGIAGIDLFFYESARRHFPAPGPARPPR
;
A
#
# COMPACT_ATOMS: atom_id res chain seq x y z
N ALA A 1 5.85 5.41 -23.82
CA ALA A 1 5.75 4.75 -22.49
C ALA A 1 4.49 3.89 -22.43
N TRP A 2 4.38 2.84 -21.58
CA TRP A 2 3.21 1.95 -21.58
C TRP A 2 1.88 2.71 -21.46
N LEU A 3 1.77 3.76 -20.64
CA LEU A 3 0.52 4.51 -20.49
C LEU A 3 0.20 5.49 -21.64
N GLN A 4 1.13 5.69 -22.58
CA GLN A 4 0.94 6.64 -23.68
C GLN A 4 -0.25 6.23 -24.55
N ASP A 5 -1.13 7.20 -24.85
CA ASP A 5 -2.36 7.02 -25.63
C ASP A 5 -3.36 6.02 -25.04
N ARG A 6 -3.30 5.77 -23.73
CA ARG A 6 -4.23 4.88 -22.99
C ARG A 6 -4.89 5.54 -21.77
N PRO A 7 -5.53 6.72 -21.93
CA PRO A 7 -6.18 7.42 -20.82
C PRO A 7 -7.40 6.68 -20.26
N ASP A 8 -7.99 5.77 -21.04
CA ASP A 8 -9.10 4.89 -20.65
C ASP A 8 -8.74 3.91 -19.52
N LEU A 9 -7.44 3.70 -19.28
CA LEU A 9 -6.96 2.86 -18.19
C LEU A 9 -6.91 3.58 -16.84
N LEU A 10 -7.17 4.88 -16.82
CA LEU A 10 -7.08 5.70 -15.62
C LEU A 10 -8.41 5.76 -14.87
N LEU A 11 -8.31 5.76 -13.54
CA LEU A 11 -9.45 6.08 -12.69
C LEU A 11 -9.86 7.54 -12.87
N GLN A 12 -11.16 7.80 -12.68
CA GLN A 12 -11.74 9.14 -12.65
C GLN A 12 -12.49 9.38 -11.34
N ASP A 13 -12.49 10.63 -10.89
CA ASP A 13 -13.29 11.07 -9.75
C ASP A 13 -14.73 11.41 -10.19
N SER A 14 -15.56 11.82 -9.23
CA SER A 14 -16.98 12.15 -9.50
C SER A 14 -17.18 13.33 -10.46
N GLN A 15 -16.14 14.10 -10.78
CA GLN A 15 -16.14 15.18 -11.75
C GLN A 15 -15.53 14.78 -13.11
N GLY A 16 -15.08 13.52 -13.25
CA GLY A 16 -14.46 13.00 -14.47
C GLY A 16 -12.96 13.29 -14.57
N SER A 17 -12.32 13.81 -13.51
CA SER A 17 -10.88 14.08 -13.49
C SER A 17 -10.10 12.84 -13.08
N SER A 18 -9.00 12.54 -13.78
CA SER A 18 -8.01 11.53 -13.38
C SER A 18 -6.87 12.10 -12.53
N LEU A 19 -6.77 13.43 -12.41
CA LEU A 19 -5.67 14.09 -11.74
C LEU A 19 -5.95 14.27 -10.26
N TRP A 20 -4.99 13.86 -9.42
CA TRP A 20 -4.94 14.24 -8.02
C TRP A 20 -3.64 14.98 -7.72
N GLN A 21 -3.79 16.20 -7.21
CA GLN A 21 -2.70 16.96 -6.61
C GLN A 21 -2.44 16.46 -5.18
N GLU A 22 -1.44 15.60 -5.01
CA GLU A 22 -1.05 15.06 -3.70
C GLU A 22 -0.32 16.12 -2.87
N SER A 23 0.49 16.96 -3.52
CA SER A 23 1.20 18.08 -2.91
C SER A 23 1.46 19.18 -3.95
N PRO A 24 1.86 20.41 -3.55
CA PRO A 24 2.12 21.49 -4.50
C PRO A 24 3.12 21.06 -5.59
N GLY A 25 2.68 21.11 -6.85
CA GLY A 25 3.49 20.72 -8.01
C GLY A 25 3.55 19.22 -8.31
N LEU A 26 2.97 18.35 -7.47
CA LEU A 26 2.95 16.90 -7.68
C LEU A 26 1.53 16.43 -8.02
N HIS A 27 1.34 16.10 -9.30
CA HIS A 27 0.12 15.51 -9.82
C HIS A 27 0.32 14.01 -10.04
N ARG A 28 -0.67 13.23 -9.65
CA ARG A 28 -0.68 11.79 -9.81
C ARG A 28 -1.96 11.33 -10.48
N VAL A 29 -1.87 10.16 -11.09
CA VAL A 29 -2.97 9.42 -11.70
C VAL A 29 -2.89 7.97 -11.21
N TRP A 30 -4.03 7.28 -11.17
CA TRP A 30 -4.09 5.86 -10.80
C TRP A 30 -4.65 5.06 -11.95
N LEU A 31 -4.07 3.88 -12.18
CA LEU A 31 -4.64 2.88 -13.08
C LEU A 31 -5.84 2.22 -12.41
N ASN A 32 -6.85 1.87 -13.20
CA ASN A 32 -8.06 1.22 -12.72
C ASN A 32 -7.80 -0.28 -12.46
N PRO A 33 -7.79 -0.76 -11.19
CA PRO A 33 -7.48 -2.15 -10.87
C PRO A 33 -8.58 -3.12 -11.30
N ALA A 34 -9.77 -2.65 -11.69
CA ALA A 34 -10.84 -3.50 -12.22
C ALA A 34 -10.63 -3.87 -13.70
N LEU A 35 -9.70 -3.21 -14.42
CA LEU A 35 -9.47 -3.47 -15.84
C LEU A 35 -8.50 -4.64 -16.06
N PRO A 36 -8.86 -5.64 -16.90
CA PRO A 36 -7.98 -6.77 -17.20
C PRO A 36 -6.62 -6.35 -17.76
N ALA A 37 -6.57 -5.29 -18.59
CA ALA A 37 -5.33 -4.78 -19.16
C ALA A 37 -4.37 -4.22 -18.09
N VAL A 38 -4.92 -3.50 -17.10
CA VAL A 38 -4.16 -2.98 -15.95
C VAL A 38 -3.69 -4.14 -15.08
N GLN A 39 -4.59 -5.06 -14.74
CA GLN A 39 -4.24 -6.23 -13.94
C GLN A 39 -3.12 -7.05 -14.60
N ASN A 40 -3.22 -7.33 -15.90
CA ASN A 40 -2.19 -8.06 -16.64
C ASN A 40 -0.85 -7.32 -16.62
N ALA A 41 -0.85 -6.00 -16.82
CA ALA A 41 0.39 -5.23 -16.83
C ALA A 41 1.08 -5.21 -15.47
N LEU A 42 0.34 -5.02 -14.38
CA LEU A 42 0.90 -5.01 -13.02
C LEU A 42 1.36 -6.41 -12.58
N VAL A 43 0.57 -7.45 -12.87
CA VAL A 43 0.99 -8.84 -12.62
C VAL A 43 2.26 -9.17 -13.39
N ASN A 44 2.32 -8.84 -14.68
CA ASN A 44 3.51 -9.10 -15.50
C ASN A 44 4.71 -8.32 -14.98
N LEU A 45 4.55 -7.05 -14.57
CA LEU A 45 5.65 -6.26 -13.99
C LEU A 45 6.23 -6.92 -12.73
N VAL A 46 5.37 -7.37 -11.81
CA VAL A 46 5.81 -8.01 -10.56
C VAL A 46 6.48 -9.36 -10.84
N VAL A 47 5.88 -10.18 -11.70
CA VAL A 47 6.45 -11.47 -12.12
C VAL A 47 7.80 -11.27 -12.79
N ASP A 48 7.90 -10.27 -13.66
CA ASP A 48 9.13 -9.97 -14.38
C ASP A 48 10.27 -9.62 -13.42
N ALA A 49 9.98 -8.78 -12.43
CA ALA A 49 10.93 -8.42 -11.39
C ALA A 49 11.35 -9.65 -10.57
N CYS A 50 10.40 -10.45 -10.06
CA CYS A 50 10.72 -11.58 -9.18
C CYS A 50 11.38 -12.78 -9.90
N THR A 51 11.26 -12.88 -11.22
CA THR A 51 11.86 -13.97 -12.00
C THR A 51 13.23 -13.61 -12.54
N ARG A 52 13.49 -12.34 -12.86
CA ARG A 52 14.76 -11.90 -13.46
C ARG A 52 15.76 -11.33 -12.47
N LEU A 53 15.29 -10.76 -11.35
CA LEU A 53 16.16 -10.13 -10.37
C LEU A 53 16.37 -11.07 -9.17
N PRO A 54 17.56 -11.07 -8.54
CA PRO A 54 17.83 -11.86 -7.34
C PRO A 54 17.21 -11.19 -6.10
N LEU A 55 15.87 -11.21 -6.02
CA LEU A 55 15.10 -10.57 -4.95
C LEU A 55 14.70 -11.60 -3.90
N ASP A 56 14.82 -11.23 -2.62
CA ASP A 56 14.19 -11.97 -1.53
C ASP A 56 12.71 -11.59 -1.36
N LEU A 57 12.35 -10.36 -1.73
CA LEU A 57 11.07 -9.75 -1.41
C LEU A 57 10.72 -8.62 -2.40
N ILE A 58 9.44 -8.49 -2.71
CA ILE A 58 8.84 -7.32 -3.39
C ILE A 58 7.91 -6.63 -2.40
N GLN A 59 8.02 -5.30 -2.27
CA GLN A 59 7.14 -4.49 -1.42
C GLN A 59 6.24 -3.61 -2.28
N LEU A 60 4.93 -3.68 -2.05
CA LEU A 60 3.95 -2.78 -2.65
C LEU A 60 3.64 -1.64 -1.66
N ASP A 61 3.72 -0.40 -2.14
CA ASP A 61 3.51 0.79 -1.32
C ASP A 61 2.01 1.05 -1.03
N ASP A 62 1.72 2.04 -0.18
CA ASP A 62 0.37 2.45 0.19
C ASP A 62 -0.50 2.90 -1.00
N HIS A 63 0.12 3.29 -2.12
CA HIS A 63 -0.53 3.59 -3.41
C HIS A 63 -0.89 2.36 -4.27
N LEU A 64 -0.74 1.12 -3.77
CA LEU A 64 -1.45 -0.01 -4.39
C LEU A 64 -2.97 0.20 -4.31
N GLY A 65 -3.42 0.71 -3.16
CA GLY A 65 -4.73 1.33 -3.02
C GLY A 65 -4.80 2.66 -3.75
N TYR A 66 -6.00 3.18 -3.94
CA TYR A 66 -6.21 4.46 -4.60
C TYR A 66 -7.20 5.31 -3.81
N PRO A 67 -7.12 6.64 -3.91
CA PRO A 67 -7.98 7.52 -3.13
C PRO A 67 -9.44 7.21 -3.24
N VAL A 68 -10.12 7.28 -2.11
CA VAL A 68 -11.56 7.04 -1.98
C VAL A 68 -12.42 7.95 -2.86
N ARG A 69 -11.88 9.07 -3.37
CA ARG A 69 -12.59 9.94 -4.34
C ARG A 69 -12.69 9.36 -5.77
N PHE A 70 -11.88 8.36 -6.12
CA PHE A 70 -11.80 7.79 -7.46
C PHE A 70 -12.70 6.54 -7.63
N GLY A 71 -12.84 6.06 -8.86
CA GLY A 71 -13.68 4.90 -9.22
C GLY A 71 -15.01 5.29 -9.86
N TYR A 72 -15.13 6.52 -10.35
CA TYR A 72 -16.32 7.03 -11.06
C TYR A 72 -16.15 7.02 -12.58
N ASP A 73 -15.09 6.40 -13.09
CA ASP A 73 -14.93 6.18 -14.53
C ASP A 73 -16.03 5.24 -15.07
N PRO A 74 -16.34 5.31 -16.38
CA PRO A 74 -17.45 4.56 -16.98
C PRO A 74 -17.40 3.06 -16.71
N THR A 75 -16.22 2.44 -16.75
CA THR A 75 -16.09 0.99 -16.56
C THR A 75 -16.32 0.60 -15.10
N THR A 76 -15.75 1.33 -14.14
CA THR A 76 -15.97 1.05 -12.72
C THR A 76 -17.46 1.18 -12.35
N LEU A 77 -18.13 2.24 -12.82
CA LEU A 77 -19.57 2.41 -12.57
C LEU A 77 -20.43 1.35 -13.28
N ALA A 78 -20.03 0.89 -14.47
CA ALA A 78 -20.71 -0.20 -15.17
C ALA A 78 -20.61 -1.52 -14.41
N LEU A 79 -19.45 -1.84 -13.84
CA LEU A 79 -19.25 -3.01 -12.99
C LEU A 79 -20.03 -2.89 -11.68
N TRP A 80 -20.02 -1.72 -11.05
CA TRP A 80 -20.76 -1.44 -9.82
C TRP A 80 -22.26 -1.70 -9.97
N LYS A 81 -22.87 -1.19 -11.06
CA LYS A 81 -24.29 -1.36 -11.39
C LYS A 81 -24.74 -2.81 -11.54
N GLN A 82 -23.81 -3.74 -11.74
CA GLN A 82 -24.12 -5.18 -11.81
C GLN A 82 -24.33 -5.81 -10.43
N THR A 83 -23.99 -5.10 -9.35
CA THR A 83 -24.25 -5.55 -7.97
C THR A 83 -25.64 -5.11 -7.50
N PRO A 84 -26.27 -5.81 -6.54
CA PRO A 84 -27.55 -5.37 -5.96
C PRO A 84 -27.50 -3.95 -5.37
N GLN A 85 -26.44 -3.63 -4.63
CA GLN A 85 -26.24 -2.33 -4.01
C GLN A 85 -26.02 -1.24 -5.06
N GLY A 86 -25.26 -1.52 -6.12
CA GLY A 86 -25.03 -0.57 -7.21
C GLY A 86 -26.22 -0.40 -8.15
N ALA A 87 -27.08 -1.40 -8.29
CA ALA A 87 -28.36 -1.22 -8.98
C ALA A 87 -29.28 -0.26 -8.20
N ALA A 88 -29.28 -0.34 -6.86
CA ALA A 88 -30.07 0.54 -5.99
C ALA A 88 -29.48 1.95 -5.87
N ASN A 89 -28.15 2.08 -5.82
CA ASN A 89 -27.44 3.36 -5.79
C ASN A 89 -26.29 3.38 -6.82
N PRO A 90 -26.57 3.75 -8.09
CA PRO A 90 -25.60 3.65 -9.18
C PRO A 90 -24.42 4.63 -9.11
N ARG A 91 -24.50 5.66 -8.27
CA ARG A 91 -23.47 6.69 -8.15
C ARG A 91 -23.37 7.16 -6.69
N PRO A 92 -22.89 6.30 -5.78
CA PRO A 92 -22.87 6.55 -4.35
C PRO A 92 -21.88 7.66 -3.97
N ASP A 93 -22.04 8.22 -2.78
CA ASP A 93 -21.05 9.11 -2.18
C ASP A 93 -19.71 8.35 -2.01
N PRO A 94 -18.54 9.01 -2.19
CA PRO A 94 -17.25 8.36 -2.00
C PRO A 94 -17.08 7.64 -0.66
N SER A 95 -17.71 8.17 0.40
CA SER A 95 -17.66 7.63 1.76
C SER A 95 -18.69 6.54 2.07
N ASP A 96 -19.58 6.22 1.12
CA ASP A 96 -20.55 5.13 1.27
C ASP A 96 -19.82 3.80 1.55
N SER A 97 -20.24 3.10 2.60
CA SER A 97 -19.53 1.90 3.08
C SER A 97 -19.58 0.75 2.07
N ALA A 98 -20.73 0.51 1.44
CA ALA A 98 -20.86 -0.54 0.42
C ALA A 98 -19.98 -0.22 -0.80
N TRP A 99 -19.85 1.06 -1.13
CA TRP A 99 -18.99 1.52 -2.21
C TRP A 99 -17.49 1.42 -1.89
N ILE A 100 -17.09 1.77 -0.66
CA ILE A 100 -15.73 1.56 -0.16
C ILE A 100 -15.39 0.07 -0.20
N ASP A 101 -16.26 -0.78 0.32
CA ASP A 101 -16.02 -2.22 0.40
C ASP A 101 -15.88 -2.84 -0.99
N TRP A 102 -16.79 -2.52 -1.91
CA TRP A 102 -16.74 -3.07 -3.27
C TRP A 102 -15.48 -2.65 -4.03
N ARG A 103 -15.06 -1.38 -3.92
CA ARG A 103 -13.84 -0.89 -4.56
C ARG A 103 -12.59 -1.47 -3.90
N SER A 104 -12.59 -1.62 -2.58
CA SER A 104 -11.52 -2.32 -1.85
C SER A 104 -11.36 -3.75 -2.35
N GLN A 105 -12.47 -4.45 -2.66
CA GLN A 105 -12.40 -5.78 -3.28
C GLN A 105 -11.75 -5.78 -4.67
N GLN A 106 -11.84 -4.70 -5.45
CA GLN A 106 -11.14 -4.63 -6.75
C GLN A 106 -9.61 -4.58 -6.55
N VAL A 107 -9.15 -3.84 -5.53
CA VAL A 107 -7.74 -3.81 -5.14
C VAL A 107 -7.29 -5.18 -4.61
N THR A 108 -8.08 -5.80 -3.73
CA THR A 108 -7.83 -7.15 -3.21
C THR A 108 -7.75 -8.19 -4.34
N ALA A 109 -8.64 -8.12 -5.33
CA ALA A 109 -8.63 -9.02 -6.47
C ALA A 109 -7.35 -8.88 -7.31
N LEU A 110 -6.89 -7.66 -7.56
CA LEU A 110 -5.60 -7.41 -8.21
C LEU A 110 -4.44 -8.02 -7.40
N LEU A 111 -4.40 -7.78 -6.08
CA LEU A 111 -3.36 -8.34 -5.20
C LEU A 111 -3.37 -9.87 -5.20
N ALA A 112 -4.55 -10.50 -5.20
CA ALA A 112 -4.70 -11.95 -5.30
C ALA A 112 -4.15 -12.49 -6.62
N ARG A 113 -4.39 -11.79 -7.74
CA ARG A 113 -3.79 -12.15 -9.04
C ARG A 113 -2.27 -12.08 -9.01
N ILE A 114 -1.71 -11.03 -8.39
CA ILE A 114 -0.26 -10.87 -8.21
C ILE A 114 0.29 -12.03 -7.36
N ARG A 115 -0.30 -12.30 -6.20
CA ARG A 115 0.09 -13.40 -5.30
C ARG A 115 0.11 -14.75 -6.01
N ASN A 116 -0.95 -15.08 -6.74
CA ASN A 116 -1.07 -16.37 -7.44
C ASN A 116 -0.01 -16.50 -8.55
N ALA A 117 0.26 -15.42 -9.28
CA ALA A 117 1.31 -15.41 -10.30
C ALA A 117 2.71 -15.54 -9.68
N MET A 118 2.98 -14.90 -8.54
CA MET A 118 4.25 -15.06 -7.82
C MET A 118 4.41 -16.49 -7.28
N ALA A 119 3.37 -17.06 -6.68
CA ALA A 119 3.41 -18.42 -6.14
C ALA A 119 3.74 -19.49 -7.20
N SER A 120 3.35 -19.25 -8.46
CA SER A 120 3.64 -20.16 -9.57
C SER A 120 5.03 -19.94 -10.20
N GLN A 121 5.48 -18.69 -10.32
CA GLN A 121 6.67 -18.36 -11.12
C GLN A 121 7.92 -18.06 -10.29
N CYS A 122 7.73 -17.56 -9.07
CA CYS A 122 8.82 -17.18 -8.16
C CYS A 122 8.46 -17.49 -6.70
N PRO A 123 8.14 -18.75 -6.35
CA PRO A 123 7.57 -19.13 -5.04
C PRO A 123 8.47 -18.82 -3.82
N ARG A 124 9.75 -18.51 -4.04
CA ARG A 124 10.69 -18.15 -2.97
C ARG A 124 10.70 -16.64 -2.66
N VAL A 125 10.19 -15.80 -3.57
CA VAL A 125 10.15 -14.35 -3.40
C VAL A 125 8.93 -13.98 -2.58
N LYS A 126 9.15 -13.28 -1.46
CA LYS A 126 8.07 -12.82 -0.58
C LYS A 126 7.39 -11.57 -1.13
N LEU A 127 6.15 -11.35 -0.74
CA LEU A 127 5.40 -10.13 -1.04
C LEU A 127 5.03 -9.41 0.26
N SER A 128 5.58 -8.21 0.41
CA SER A 128 5.33 -7.28 1.50
C SER A 128 4.40 -6.16 1.04
N VAL A 129 3.69 -5.56 1.99
CA VAL A 129 2.94 -4.32 1.76
C VAL A 129 3.32 -3.28 2.79
N ALA A 130 3.42 -2.02 2.38
CA ALA A 130 3.72 -0.89 3.25
C ALA A 130 2.54 0.10 3.33
N PRO A 131 1.39 -0.23 3.93
CA PRO A 131 0.22 0.64 3.94
C PRO A 131 0.23 1.63 5.10
N ASN A 132 -0.70 2.58 5.07
CA ASN A 132 -1.10 3.35 6.25
C ASN A 132 -1.77 2.45 7.33
N PRO A 133 -2.02 2.94 8.55
CA PRO A 133 -2.84 2.23 9.54
C PRO A 133 -4.21 1.82 8.98
N GLN A 134 -4.75 0.66 9.40
CA GLN A 134 -5.87 -0.03 8.76
C GLN A 134 -7.05 0.88 8.42
N ASP A 135 -7.58 1.59 9.41
CA ASP A 135 -8.79 2.38 9.25
C ASP A 135 -8.58 3.50 8.24
N PHE A 136 -7.42 4.17 8.32
CA PHE A 136 -7.05 5.22 7.37
C PHE A 136 -6.81 4.64 5.97
N SER A 137 -6.08 3.52 5.88
CA SER A 137 -5.74 2.82 4.65
C SER A 137 -7.00 2.42 3.87
N LYS A 138 -7.97 1.82 4.54
CA LYS A 138 -9.23 1.41 3.91
C LYS A 138 -10.11 2.62 3.58
N ALA A 139 -10.34 3.51 4.54
CA ALA A 139 -11.29 4.63 4.36
C ALA A 139 -10.80 5.67 3.34
N ASN A 140 -9.50 5.86 3.18
CA ASN A 140 -8.93 6.90 2.31
C ASN A 140 -8.30 6.34 1.04
N TYR A 141 -7.81 5.09 1.04
CA TYR A 141 -7.08 4.50 -0.09
C TYR A 141 -7.63 3.13 -0.52
N LEU A 142 -8.74 2.65 0.06
CA LEU A 142 -9.39 1.39 -0.33
C LEU A 142 -8.47 0.16 -0.17
N ALA A 143 -7.41 0.29 0.64
CA ALA A 143 -6.44 -0.75 0.90
C ALA A 143 -6.76 -1.45 2.23
N ASP A 144 -7.48 -2.57 2.17
CA ASP A 144 -7.87 -3.39 3.32
C ASP A 144 -6.81 -4.46 3.62
N TRP A 145 -5.67 -4.03 4.19
CA TRP A 145 -4.55 -4.94 4.44
C TRP A 145 -4.86 -5.99 5.51
N SER A 146 -5.76 -5.71 6.45
CA SER A 146 -6.23 -6.71 7.41
C SER A 146 -6.90 -7.89 6.69
N GLN A 147 -7.75 -7.60 5.70
CA GLN A 147 -8.35 -8.64 4.86
C GLN A 147 -7.28 -9.38 4.05
N TRP A 148 -6.30 -8.68 3.47
CA TRP A 148 -5.24 -9.30 2.67
C TRP A 148 -4.42 -10.32 3.46
N ILE A 149 -4.10 -9.99 4.72
CA ILE A 149 -3.36 -10.90 5.61
C ILE A 149 -4.23 -12.12 5.98
N GLN A 150 -5.50 -11.92 6.33
CA GLN A 150 -6.43 -13.02 6.65
C GLN A 150 -6.60 -14.00 5.48
N GLN A 151 -6.51 -13.51 4.23
CA GLN A 151 -6.57 -14.32 3.03
C GLN A 151 -5.22 -14.96 2.64
N GLY A 152 -4.14 -14.72 3.40
CA GLY A 152 -2.81 -15.22 3.08
C GLY A 152 -2.18 -14.58 1.84
N LEU A 153 -2.62 -13.36 1.46
CA LEU A 153 -2.14 -12.69 0.25
C LEU A 153 -0.80 -11.98 0.45
N VAL A 154 -0.34 -11.79 1.69
CA VAL A 154 0.82 -10.96 2.05
C VAL A 154 1.69 -11.75 3.02
N ASP A 155 3.02 -11.71 2.84
CA ASP A 155 3.99 -12.40 3.70
C ASP A 155 4.57 -11.50 4.78
N GLU A 156 4.49 -10.17 4.61
CA GLU A 156 5.03 -9.18 5.55
C GLU A 156 4.22 -7.89 5.50
N LEU A 157 3.99 -7.28 6.66
CA LEU A 157 3.35 -5.98 6.79
C LEU A 157 4.35 -4.95 7.34
N VAL A 158 4.52 -3.83 6.63
CA VAL A 158 5.28 -2.66 7.08
C VAL A 158 4.35 -1.47 7.26
N VAL A 159 3.66 -1.38 8.39
CA VAL A 159 2.67 -0.32 8.58
C VAL A 159 3.34 1.05 8.78
N GLN A 160 2.99 2.02 7.95
CA GLN A 160 3.55 3.38 7.95
C GLN A 160 2.92 4.23 9.07
N ILE A 161 3.53 4.25 10.26
CA ILE A 161 3.07 5.07 11.40
C ILE A 161 3.91 6.35 11.46
N TYR A 162 3.57 7.33 10.64
CA TYR A 162 4.24 8.63 10.61
C TYR A 162 3.67 9.56 11.69
N ARG A 163 3.92 9.21 12.95
CA ARG A 163 3.48 9.95 14.13
C ARG A 163 4.64 10.16 15.10
N ASN A 164 4.94 11.41 15.39
CA ASN A 164 5.99 11.78 16.36
C ASN A 164 5.48 11.82 17.80
N ASP A 165 4.16 11.82 17.98
CA ASP A 165 3.50 11.75 19.27
C ASP A 165 3.54 10.30 19.82
N PRO A 166 4.21 10.06 20.96
CA PRO A 166 4.28 8.74 21.57
C PRO A 166 2.91 8.16 21.94
N ALA A 167 1.95 8.99 22.37
CA ALA A 167 0.62 8.51 22.73
C ALA A 167 -0.12 7.97 21.51
N ARG A 168 -0.01 8.65 20.37
CA ARG A 168 -0.55 8.17 19.09
C ARG A 168 0.14 6.90 18.63
N LEU A 169 1.47 6.81 18.73
CA LEU A 169 2.18 5.58 18.38
C LEU A 169 1.73 4.41 19.27
N ALA A 170 1.60 4.62 20.58
CA ALA A 170 1.10 3.59 21.49
C ALA A 170 -0.34 3.16 21.15
N TRP A 171 -1.20 4.10 20.77
CA TRP A 171 -2.56 3.81 20.32
C TRP A 171 -2.58 2.99 19.02
N GLU A 172 -1.76 3.35 18.03
CA GLU A 172 -1.63 2.59 16.77
C GLU A 172 -1.09 1.17 17.03
N LEU A 173 -0.11 1.05 17.93
CA LEU A 173 0.44 -0.25 18.35
C LEU A 173 -0.61 -1.14 19.04
N ALA A 174 -1.60 -0.55 19.71
CA ALA A 174 -2.66 -1.28 20.39
C ALA A 174 -3.83 -1.69 19.47
N GLN A 175 -3.82 -1.28 18.18
CA GLN A 175 -4.96 -1.54 17.30
C GLN A 175 -5.23 -3.04 17.10
N PRO A 176 -6.49 -3.51 17.18
CA PRO A 176 -6.84 -4.91 17.02
C PRO A 176 -6.38 -5.50 15.68
N SER A 177 -6.48 -4.73 14.59
CA SER A 177 -6.03 -5.13 13.25
C SER A 177 -4.53 -5.43 13.22
N LEU A 178 -3.71 -4.59 13.85
CA LEU A 178 -2.28 -4.78 13.97
C LEU A 178 -1.94 -6.00 14.85
N GLN A 179 -2.64 -6.16 15.97
CA GLN A 179 -2.47 -7.31 16.86
C GLN A 179 -2.87 -8.63 16.20
N ALA A 180 -3.89 -8.62 15.33
CA ALA A 180 -4.28 -9.78 14.53
C ALA A 180 -3.24 -10.10 13.45
N ALA A 181 -2.73 -9.09 12.73
CA ALA A 181 -1.70 -9.25 11.70
C ALA A 181 -0.42 -9.91 12.25
N ARG A 182 0.03 -9.46 13.44
CA ARG A 182 1.22 -10.00 14.11
C ARG A 182 1.18 -11.49 14.43
N ARG A 183 -0.01 -12.08 14.51
CA ARG A 183 -0.18 -13.52 14.75
C ARG A 183 -0.04 -14.35 13.49
N GLN A 184 -0.03 -13.72 12.32
CA GLN A 184 -0.04 -14.39 11.01
C GLN A 184 1.23 -14.11 10.21
N VAL A 185 1.71 -12.86 10.21
CA VAL A 185 2.87 -12.43 9.43
C VAL A 185 3.83 -11.59 10.28
N PRO A 186 5.14 -11.55 9.92
CA PRO A 186 6.04 -10.53 10.42
C PRO A 186 5.48 -9.13 10.19
N VAL A 187 5.44 -8.33 11.25
CA VAL A 187 5.03 -6.92 11.21
C VAL A 187 6.23 -6.06 11.57
N ARG A 188 6.44 -4.99 10.80
CA ARG A 188 7.42 -3.93 11.01
C ARG A 188 6.71 -2.58 11.00
N LEU A 189 7.34 -1.56 11.59
CA LEU A 189 6.83 -0.18 11.50
C LEU A 189 7.63 0.63 10.50
N GLY A 190 6.96 1.24 9.53
CA GLY A 190 7.50 2.36 8.77
C GLY A 190 7.47 3.63 9.63
N LEU A 191 8.63 4.21 9.92
CA LEU A 191 8.77 5.46 10.68
C LEU A 191 9.34 6.56 9.79
N LEU A 192 8.85 7.78 9.99
CA LEU A 192 9.35 8.94 9.26
C LEU A 192 10.64 9.47 9.92
N ALA A 193 11.79 9.26 9.29
CA ALA A 193 13.07 9.89 9.57
C ALA A 193 13.14 11.39 9.22
N GLY A 194 12.03 11.96 8.76
CA GLY A 194 11.87 13.37 8.40
C GLY A 194 11.80 13.61 6.89
N LEU A 195 11.45 14.84 6.50
CA LEU A 195 11.45 15.27 5.10
C LEU A 195 12.86 15.66 4.64
N LYS A 196 13.11 15.67 3.33
CA LYS A 196 14.44 15.91 2.72
C LYS A 196 15.20 17.12 3.31
N HIS A 197 14.49 18.19 3.67
CA HIS A 197 15.05 19.42 4.22
C HIS A 197 14.81 19.60 5.73
N GLN A 198 14.14 18.64 6.37
CA GLN A 198 13.76 18.67 7.78
C GLN A 198 13.88 17.25 8.38
N PRO A 199 15.12 16.74 8.56
CA PRO A 199 15.31 15.42 9.18
C PRO A 199 14.84 15.44 10.63
N GLN A 200 14.34 14.29 11.07
CA GLN A 200 13.92 14.07 12.45
C GLN A 200 15.13 13.84 13.36
N ASP A 201 15.06 14.30 14.60
CA ASP A 201 16.10 14.00 15.60
C ASP A 201 16.19 12.46 15.81
N PRO A 202 17.39 11.85 15.68
CA PRO A 202 17.63 10.44 15.97
C PRO A 202 17.13 9.99 17.36
N SER A 203 17.10 10.89 18.35
CA SER A 203 16.56 10.60 19.67
C SER A 203 15.08 10.20 19.62
N VAL A 204 14.30 10.80 18.71
CA VAL A 204 12.88 10.48 18.51
C VAL A 204 12.77 9.09 17.88
N LEU A 205 13.55 8.81 16.82
CA LEU A 205 13.55 7.51 16.15
C LEU A 205 13.96 6.37 17.09
N LYS A 206 14.95 6.60 17.96
CA LYS A 206 15.37 5.63 18.99
C LYS A 206 14.26 5.37 20.02
N ARG A 207 13.50 6.40 20.42
CA ARG A 207 12.34 6.21 21.31
C ARG A 207 11.23 5.40 20.64
N GLN A 208 10.91 5.70 19.38
CA GLN A 208 9.91 4.95 18.63
C GLN A 208 10.33 3.49 18.40
N LEU A 209 11.62 3.24 18.13
CA LEU A 209 12.20 1.89 18.09
C LEU A 209 12.04 1.15 19.42
N ALA A 210 12.34 1.81 20.54
CA ALA A 210 12.17 1.20 21.86
C ALA A 210 10.71 0.85 22.15
N MET A 211 9.76 1.70 21.74
CA MET A 211 8.32 1.42 21.84
C MET A 211 7.89 0.25 20.96
N ALA A 212 8.36 0.20 19.71
CA ALA A 212 8.11 -0.92 18.80
C ALA A 212 8.63 -2.25 19.38
N ASN A 213 9.86 -2.26 19.90
CA ASN A 213 10.46 -3.42 20.55
C ASN A 213 9.68 -3.83 21.80
N GLY A 214 9.28 -2.86 22.65
CA GLY A 214 8.48 -3.12 23.84
C GLY A 214 7.08 -3.69 23.52
N ALA A 215 6.52 -3.34 22.37
CA ALA A 215 5.29 -3.94 21.86
C ALA A 215 5.52 -5.32 21.22
N GLY A 216 6.77 -5.75 21.01
CA GLY A 216 7.15 -7.01 20.36
C GLY A 216 7.06 -6.97 18.82
N ILE A 217 7.20 -5.80 18.22
CA ILE A 217 7.26 -5.63 16.76
C ILE A 217 8.64 -6.10 16.25
N ALA A 218 8.69 -6.77 15.09
CA ALA A 218 9.89 -7.44 14.59
C ALA A 218 11.00 -6.48 14.14
N GLY A 219 10.66 -5.23 13.84
CA GLY A 219 11.62 -4.20 13.46
C GLY A 219 10.96 -2.91 12.96
N ILE A 220 11.81 -1.99 12.52
CA ILE A 220 11.38 -0.73 11.91
C ILE A 220 12.05 -0.54 10.54
N ASP A 221 11.35 0.18 9.67
CA ASP A 221 11.84 0.69 8.40
C ASP A 221 11.77 2.21 8.42
N LEU A 222 12.76 2.89 7.84
CA LEU A 222 12.87 4.35 7.90
C LEU A 222 12.58 4.99 6.54
N PHE A 223 11.62 5.91 6.53
CA PHE A 223 11.24 6.72 5.37
C PHE A 223 11.51 8.20 5.67
N PHE A 224 11.96 9.07 4.77
CA PHE A 224 12.56 8.78 3.48
C PHE A 224 14.07 8.59 3.64
N TYR A 225 14.64 7.76 2.77
CA TYR A 225 16.06 7.41 2.77
C TYR A 225 16.97 8.64 2.83
N GLU A 226 16.63 9.73 2.13
CA GLU A 226 17.43 10.96 2.07
C GLU A 226 17.61 11.64 3.42
N SER A 227 16.64 11.50 4.32
CA SER A 227 16.69 12.00 5.68
C SER A 227 17.41 10.99 6.58
N ALA A 228 17.04 9.70 6.46
CA ALA A 228 17.60 8.63 7.26
C ALA A 228 19.12 8.49 7.08
N ARG A 229 19.62 8.47 5.83
CA ARG A 229 21.02 8.20 5.48
C ARG A 229 22.03 9.13 6.15
N ARG A 230 21.61 10.32 6.60
CA ARG A 230 22.48 11.28 7.32
C ARG A 230 22.85 10.80 8.72
N HIS A 231 22.10 9.84 9.26
CA HIS A 231 22.30 9.27 10.59
C HIS A 231 23.05 7.94 10.56
N PHE A 232 23.37 7.43 9.36
CA PHE A 232 24.08 6.18 9.17
C PHE A 232 25.43 6.43 8.49
N PRO A 233 26.46 5.61 8.79
CA PRO A 233 27.68 5.64 7.99
C PRO A 233 27.37 5.31 6.53
N ALA A 234 28.22 5.76 5.62
CA ALA A 234 28.12 5.38 4.21
C ALA A 234 28.08 3.84 4.10
N PRO A 235 27.28 3.27 3.18
CA PRO A 235 27.27 1.83 2.98
C PRO A 235 28.69 1.34 2.71
N GLY A 236 29.12 0.32 3.44
CA GLY A 236 30.36 -0.38 3.12
C GLY A 236 30.29 -1.05 1.74
N PRO A 237 31.42 -1.57 1.22
CA PRO A 237 31.39 -2.32 -0.03
C PRO A 237 30.35 -3.44 0.05
N ALA A 238 29.59 -3.63 -1.04
CA ALA A 238 28.57 -4.65 -1.13
C ALA A 238 29.17 -6.01 -0.73
N ARG A 239 28.58 -6.66 0.28
CA ARG A 239 28.95 -8.04 0.59
C ARG A 239 28.49 -8.91 -0.58
N PRO A 240 29.30 -9.88 -1.02
CA PRO A 240 28.87 -10.82 -2.03
C PRO A 240 27.59 -11.54 -1.57
N PRO A 241 26.67 -11.87 -2.49
CA PRO A 241 25.44 -12.58 -2.15
C PRO A 241 25.79 -13.88 -1.39
N ARG A 242 25.03 -14.14 -0.33
CA ARG A 242 25.14 -15.38 0.47
C ARG A 242 24.46 -16.54 -0.23
#